data_AF-A0A1W2LS00-F1
#
_entry.id   AF-A0A1W2LS00-F1
#
_cell.length_a   1.000
_cell.length_b   1.000
_cell.length_c   1.000
_cell.angle_alpha   90.00
_cell.angle_beta   90.00
_cell.angle_gamma   90.00
#
_symmetry.space_group_name_H-M   'P 1'
#
loop_
_entity.id
_entity.type
_entity.pdbx_description
1 polymer ?
#
loop_
_entity_poly.entity_id
_entity_poly.type
_entity_poly.pdbx_seq_one_letter_code
_entity_poly.pdbx_strand_id
1 'polypeptide(L)'
;MHTHRSFRNPPALPHAAVVETLERALRDRSFEGEVADTLVGTALNDDDHAFVEHWCVEVGTRAEPGSPLLGLAGLCLGHTARRFGRLGDEAVKLAESLASRAEADPADVDGRAMDGFDDVRSFLGLWPSQD
;
A
#
# COMPACT_ATOMS: atom_id res chain seq x y z
N MET A 1 25.14 -14.30 2.27
CA MET A 1 24.48 -14.06 3.58
C MET A 1 23.03 -14.48 3.45
N HIS A 2 22.61 -15.55 4.12
CA HIS A 2 21.19 -15.85 4.24
C HIS A 2 20.60 -14.89 5.28
N THR A 3 19.92 -13.84 4.82
CA THR A 3 19.01 -13.07 5.67
C THR A 3 17.97 -14.06 6.21
N HIS A 4 17.93 -14.25 7.53
CA HIS A 4 16.90 -15.05 8.16
C HIS A 4 15.55 -14.40 7.88
N ARG A 5 14.77 -15.01 6.96
CA ARG A 5 13.38 -14.65 6.74
C ARG A 5 12.63 -14.94 8.04
N SER A 6 12.00 -13.91 8.60
CA SER A 6 11.14 -14.04 9.77
C SER A 6 9.73 -13.61 9.38
N PHE A 7 8.74 -14.30 9.93
CA PHE A 7 7.34 -13.92 9.78
C PHE A 7 6.95 -13.04 10.97
N ARG A 8 6.23 -11.96 10.68
CA ARG A 8 5.61 -11.08 11.67
C ARG A 8 4.20 -10.76 11.17
N ASN A 9 3.22 -10.83 12.06
CA ASN A 9 1.90 -10.28 11.81
C ASN A 9 1.83 -8.89 12.46
N PRO A 10 1.86 -7.78 11.71
CA PRO A 10 1.85 -6.45 12.30
C PRO A 10 0.52 -6.19 13.01
N PRO A 11 0.52 -5.67 14.24
CA PRO A 11 -0.70 -5.44 15.00
C PRO A 11 -1.49 -4.26 14.42
N ALA A 12 -2.79 -4.24 14.66
CA ALA A 12 -3.56 -3.00 14.57
C ALA A 12 -3.07 -2.01 15.64
N LEU A 13 -2.92 -0.75 15.27
CA LEU A 13 -2.62 0.34 16.18
C LEU A 13 -3.81 1.30 16.27
N PRO A 14 -3.99 2.04 17.37
CA PRO A 14 -4.98 3.11 17.43
C PRO A 14 -4.75 4.12 16.30
N HIS A 15 -5.82 4.63 15.68
CA HIS A 15 -5.75 5.57 14.55
C HIS A 15 -4.80 6.75 14.81
N ALA A 16 -4.81 7.34 16.01
CA ALA A 16 -3.91 8.44 16.35
C ALA A 16 -2.42 8.07 16.24
N ALA A 17 -2.05 6.86 16.66
CA ALA A 17 -0.68 6.36 16.56
C ALA A 17 -0.29 6.05 15.11
N VAL A 18 -1.24 5.53 14.31
CA VAL A 18 -1.04 5.33 12.87
C VAL A 18 -0.76 6.68 12.19
N VAL A 19 -1.63 7.67 12.39
CA VAL A 19 -1.50 9.02 11.82
C VAL A 19 -0.14 9.63 12.16
N GLU A 20 0.25 9.61 13.44
CA GLU A 20 1.54 10.14 13.90
C GLU A 20 2.72 9.47 13.18
N THR A 21 2.68 8.14 13.09
CA THR A 21 3.76 7.33 12.51
C THR A 21 3.89 7.57 11.00
N LEU A 22 2.77 7.57 10.27
CA LEU A 22 2.75 7.79 8.83
C LEU A 22 3.19 9.22 8.47
N GLU A 23 2.66 10.23 9.17
CA GLU A 23 3.03 11.63 8.97
C GLU A 23 4.51 11.89 9.25
N ARG A 24 5.09 11.20 10.24
CA ARG A 24 6.51 11.31 10.54
C ARG A 24 7.38 10.78 9.40
N ALA A 25 7.07 9.61 8.83
CA ALA A 25 7.90 9.08 7.75
C ALA A 25 7.73 9.82 6.42
N LEU A 26 6.55 10.40 6.17
CA LEU A 26 6.34 11.28 5.02
C LEU A 26 7.16 12.58 5.12
N ARG A 27 7.65 12.94 6.31
CA ARG A 27 8.57 14.07 6.52
C ARG A 27 10.04 13.65 6.63
N ASP A 28 10.32 12.43 7.08
CA ASP A 28 11.68 11.95 7.36
C ASP A 28 11.82 10.46 7.02
N ARG A 29 12.63 10.19 5.99
CA ARG A 29 12.84 8.84 5.45
C ARG A 29 13.58 7.89 6.39
N SER A 30 14.21 8.39 7.46
CA SER A 30 14.83 7.53 8.47
C SER A 30 13.81 6.65 9.22
N PHE A 31 12.52 6.95 9.12
CA PHE A 31 11.42 6.20 9.75
C PHE A 31 10.68 5.24 8.80
N GLU A 32 11.13 5.05 7.55
CA GLU A 32 10.44 4.20 6.55
C GLU A 32 10.20 2.76 7.05
N GLY A 33 11.13 2.18 7.83
CA GLY A 33 11.00 0.82 8.36
C GLY A 33 9.89 0.64 9.39
N GLU A 34 9.59 1.66 10.20
CA GLU A 34 8.51 1.63 11.20
C GLU A 34 7.13 1.83 10.55
N VAL A 35 7.10 2.58 9.44
CA VAL A 35 5.90 2.77 8.62
C VAL A 35 5.53 1.53 7.82
N ALA A 36 6.55 0.80 7.34
CA ALA A 36 6.59 -0.66 7.20
C ALA A 36 5.39 -1.42 7.79
N ASP A 37 5.57 -1.73 9.07
CA ASP A 37 4.67 -2.53 9.86
C ASP A 37 3.34 -1.81 10.13
N THR A 38 3.38 -0.48 10.29
CA THR A 38 2.17 0.31 10.61
C THR A 38 1.16 0.30 9.46
N LEU A 39 1.60 0.54 8.23
CA LEU A 39 0.71 0.58 7.06
C LEU A 39 0.12 -0.80 6.76
N VAL A 40 0.96 -1.85 6.82
CA VAL A 40 0.51 -3.23 6.64
C VAL A 40 -0.46 -3.66 7.74
N GLY A 41 -0.13 -3.38 9.00
CA GLY A 41 -0.99 -3.71 10.14
C GLY A 41 -2.36 -3.05 10.06
N THR A 42 -2.39 -1.79 9.61
CA THR A 42 -3.62 -1.05 9.34
C THR A 42 -4.41 -1.69 8.19
N ALA A 43 -3.77 -1.93 7.04
CA ALA A 43 -4.43 -2.51 5.87
C ALA A 43 -4.96 -3.93 6.11
N LEU A 44 -4.34 -4.71 7.00
CA LEU A 44 -4.77 -6.08 7.31
C LEU A 44 -5.82 -6.19 8.40
N ASN A 45 -5.82 -5.27 9.38
CA ASN A 45 -6.57 -5.47 10.62
C ASN A 45 -7.54 -4.35 10.99
N ASP A 46 -7.41 -3.15 10.41
CA ASP A 46 -8.33 -2.04 10.73
C ASP A 46 -9.66 -2.23 9.98
N ASP A 47 -10.78 -2.05 10.66
CA ASP A 47 -12.12 -2.24 10.11
C ASP A 47 -12.69 -0.96 9.48
N ASP A 48 -12.05 0.19 9.70
CA ASP A 48 -12.43 1.45 9.07
C ASP A 48 -11.85 1.54 7.65
N HIS A 49 -12.64 1.07 6.69
CA HIS A 49 -12.33 1.16 5.26
C HIS A 49 -11.86 2.55 4.82
N ALA A 50 -12.56 3.60 5.24
CA ALA A 50 -12.25 4.96 4.77
C ALA A 50 -10.91 5.44 5.32
N PHE A 51 -10.61 5.10 6.58
CA PHE A 51 -9.32 5.38 7.20
C PHE A 51 -8.17 4.63 6.51
N VAL A 52 -8.34 3.33 6.26
CA VAL A 52 -7.33 2.50 5.59
C VAL A 52 -7.04 3.02 4.19
N GLU A 53 -8.08 3.22 3.37
CA GLU A 53 -7.93 3.70 2.00
C GLU A 53 -7.26 5.08 1.97
N HIS A 54 -7.71 6.02 2.82
CA HIS A 54 -7.14 7.35 2.91
C HIS A 54 -5.64 7.32 3.15
N TRP A 55 -5.16 6.55 4.13
CA TRP A 55 -3.75 6.49 4.45
C TRP A 55 -2.91 5.75 3.41
N CYS A 56 -3.47 4.74 2.74
CA CYS A 56 -2.79 4.12 1.59
C CYS A 56 -2.61 5.14 0.45
N VAL A 57 -3.63 5.95 0.18
CA VAL A 57 -3.59 7.01 -0.84
C VAL A 57 -2.60 8.11 -0.47
N GLU A 58 -2.64 8.61 0.76
CA GLU A 58 -1.72 9.65 1.25
C GLU A 58 -0.27 9.19 1.12
N VAL A 59 0.05 7.97 1.57
CA VAL A 59 1.40 7.42 1.47
C VAL A 59 1.82 7.23 0.01
N GLY A 60 0.98 6.61 -0.81
CA GLY A 60 1.28 6.35 -2.23
C GLY A 60 1.41 7.62 -3.07
N THR A 61 0.84 8.74 -2.61
CA THR A 61 0.91 10.03 -3.30
C THR A 61 2.09 10.89 -2.82
N ARG A 62 2.37 10.89 -1.52
CA ARG A 62 3.34 11.83 -0.90
C ARG A 62 4.74 11.26 -0.73
N ALA A 63 4.91 9.93 -0.79
CA ALA A 63 6.24 9.34 -0.72
C ALA A 63 7.10 9.73 -1.94
N GLU A 64 8.39 9.96 -1.70
CA GLU A 64 9.34 10.34 -2.75
C GLU A 64 9.56 9.19 -3.76
N PRO A 65 9.88 9.50 -5.03
CA PRO A 65 10.37 8.52 -5.99
C PRO A 65 11.50 7.64 -5.43
N GLY A 66 11.43 6.33 -5.69
CA GLY A 66 12.36 5.34 -5.14
C GLY A 66 12.18 5.04 -3.64
N SER A 67 11.15 5.57 -2.98
CA SER A 67 10.80 5.15 -1.62
C SER A 67 10.12 3.77 -1.65
N PRO A 68 10.51 2.82 -0.78
CA PRO A 68 9.83 1.53 -0.65
C PRO A 68 8.38 1.67 -0.17
N LEU A 69 7.96 2.85 0.30
CA LEU A 69 6.58 3.12 0.69
C LEU A 69 5.62 3.16 -0.51
N LEU A 70 6.10 3.48 -1.71
CA LEU A 70 5.27 3.52 -2.92
C LEU A 70 4.77 2.12 -3.29
N GLY A 71 5.68 1.15 -3.39
CA GLY A 71 5.32 -0.24 -3.65
C GLY A 71 4.44 -0.84 -2.55
N LEU A 72 4.72 -0.46 -1.30
CA LEU A 72 3.93 -0.90 -0.15
C LEU A 72 2.50 -0.34 -0.14
N ALA A 73 2.33 0.93 -0.49
CA ALA A 73 1.01 1.55 -0.60
C ALA A 73 0.16 0.85 -1.67
N GLY A 74 0.73 0.54 -2.83
CA GLY A 74 0.07 -0.25 -3.88
C GLY A 74 -0.38 -1.63 -3.38
N LEU A 75 0.50 -2.34 -2.67
CA LEU A 75 0.16 -3.63 -2.05
C LEU A 75 -0.98 -3.51 -1.02
N CYS A 76 -0.94 -2.48 -0.18
CA CYS A 76 -1.96 -2.25 0.84
C CYS A 76 -3.32 -1.86 0.23
N LEU A 77 -3.34 -1.17 -0.92
CA LEU A 77 -4.57 -0.95 -1.70
C LEU A 77 -5.14 -2.27 -2.23
N GLY A 78 -4.29 -3.19 -2.70
CA GLY A 78 -4.70 -4.56 -3.06
C GLY A 78 -5.35 -5.31 -1.90
N HIS A 79 -4.74 -5.26 -0.70
CA HIS A 79 -5.34 -5.83 0.51
C HIS A 79 -6.66 -5.17 0.90
N THR A 80 -6.77 -3.85 0.71
CA THR A 80 -7.99 -3.10 0.99
C THR A 80 -9.11 -3.52 0.02
N ALA A 81 -8.83 -3.59 -1.27
CA ALA A 81 -9.77 -4.12 -2.28
C ALA A 81 -10.22 -5.55 -1.94
N ARG A 82 -9.27 -6.41 -1.57
CA ARG A 82 -9.54 -7.81 -1.17
C ARG A 82 -10.43 -7.93 0.07
N ARG A 83 -10.18 -7.11 1.10
CA ARG A 83 -10.91 -7.18 2.38
C ARG A 83 -12.30 -6.58 2.26
N PHE A 84 -12.42 -5.43 1.60
CA PHE A 84 -13.64 -4.63 1.59
C PHE A 84 -14.47 -4.78 0.30
N GLY A 85 -13.92 -5.38 -0.75
CA GLY A 85 -14.59 -5.57 -2.04
C GLY A 85 -14.86 -4.27 -2.79
N ARG A 86 -14.20 -3.17 -2.40
CA ARG A 86 -14.33 -1.85 -3.02
C ARG A 86 -13.08 -1.01 -2.77
N LEU A 87 -12.89 -0.02 -3.63
CA LEU A 87 -11.99 1.12 -3.46
C LEU A 87 -12.67 2.36 -4.08
N GLY A 88 -12.32 3.55 -3.63
CA GLY A 88 -12.63 4.78 -4.33
C GLY A 88 -11.88 4.92 -5.66
N ASP A 89 -12.44 5.71 -6.59
CA ASP A 89 -11.86 5.91 -7.93
C ASP A 89 -10.41 6.42 -7.89
N GLU A 90 -10.10 7.33 -6.96
CA GLU A 90 -8.75 7.87 -6.79
C GLU A 90 -7.76 6.80 -6.31
N ALA A 91 -8.20 5.90 -5.43
CA ALA A 91 -7.40 4.78 -4.96
C ALA A 91 -7.13 3.77 -6.10
N VAL A 92 -8.11 3.50 -6.96
CA VAL A 92 -7.92 2.64 -8.15
C VAL A 92 -6.92 3.25 -9.12
N LYS A 93 -7.07 4.55 -9.46
CA LYS A 93 -6.13 5.26 -10.35
C LYS A 93 -4.71 5.27 -9.78
N LEU A 94 -4.58 5.46 -8.47
CA LEU A 94 -3.28 5.44 -7.82
C LEU A 94 -2.65 4.05 -7.89
N ALA A 95 -3.40 2.98 -7.60
CA ALA A 95 -2.89 1.61 -7.72
C ALA A 95 -2.41 1.28 -9.14
N GLU A 96 -3.18 1.65 -10.16
CA GLU A 96 -2.78 1.51 -11.56
C GLU A 96 -1.52 2.31 -11.88
N SER A 97 -1.47 3.59 -11.47
CA SER A 97 -0.31 4.45 -11.70
C SER A 97 0.97 3.92 -11.04
N LEU A 98 0.88 3.41 -9.81
CA LEU A 98 2.02 2.81 -9.11
C LEU A 98 2.48 1.51 -9.79
N ALA A 99 1.55 0.68 -10.25
CA ALA A 99 1.88 -0.55 -10.98
C ALA A 99 2.58 -0.23 -12.33
N SER A 100 2.06 0.75 -13.09
CA SER A 100 2.72 1.20 -14.33
C SER A 100 4.12 1.76 -14.09
N ARG A 101 4.31 2.52 -13.00
CA ARG A 101 5.64 3.00 -12.60
C ARG A 101 6.58 1.86 -12.24
N ALA A 102 6.09 0.85 -11.53
CA ALA A 102 6.89 -0.33 -11.16
C ALA A 102 7.29 -1.18 -12.37
N GLU A 103 6.42 -1.30 -13.37
CA GLU A 103 6.73 -1.98 -14.63
C GLU A 103 7.79 -1.19 -15.44
N ALA A 104 7.68 0.15 -15.47
CA ALA A 104 8.59 1.00 -16.22
C ALA A 104 9.98 1.15 -15.57
N ASP A 105 10.02 1.33 -14.25
CA ASP A 105 11.25 1.52 -13.48
C ASP A 105 11.15 0.92 -12.06
N PRO A 106 11.66 -0.31 -11.86
CA PRO A 106 11.70 -0.95 -10.54
C PRO A 106 12.54 -0.21 -9.48
N ALA A 107 13.38 0.75 -9.88
CA ALA A 107 14.12 1.61 -8.94
C ALA A 107 13.29 2.80 -8.45
N ASP A 108 12.22 3.18 -9.17
CA ASP A 108 11.24 4.19 -8.74
C ASP A 108 10.16 3.58 -7.84
N VAL A 109 9.51 2.50 -8.31
CA VAL A 109 8.49 1.76 -7.54
C VAL A 109 8.78 0.27 -7.64
N ASP A 110 8.84 -0.43 -6.52
CA ASP A 110 9.09 -1.87 -6.55
C ASP A 110 7.85 -2.69 -6.94
N GLY A 111 8.07 -3.96 -7.29
CA GLY A 111 7.05 -4.85 -7.85
C GLY A 111 5.85 -5.14 -6.94
N ARG A 112 5.88 -4.79 -5.65
CA ARG A 112 4.71 -4.93 -4.76
C ARG A 112 3.51 -4.11 -5.24
N ALA A 113 3.76 -3.01 -5.97
CA ALA A 113 2.68 -2.24 -6.58
C ALA A 113 1.93 -3.03 -7.66
N MET A 114 2.64 -3.83 -8.46
CA MET A 114 2.01 -4.68 -9.48
C MET A 114 1.18 -5.78 -8.83
N ASP A 115 1.74 -6.47 -7.82
CA ASP A 115 1.00 -7.48 -7.05
C ASP A 115 -0.28 -6.90 -6.42
N GLY A 116 -0.17 -5.70 -5.84
CA GLY A 116 -1.32 -4.98 -5.29
C GLY A 116 -2.37 -4.64 -6.33
N PHE A 117 -1.96 -4.19 -7.53
CA PHE A 117 -2.91 -3.87 -8.60
C PHE A 117 -3.58 -5.13 -9.18
N ASP A 118 -2.87 -6.26 -9.26
CA ASP A 118 -3.48 -7.54 -9.64
C ASP A 118 -4.58 -7.97 -8.65
N ASP A 119 -4.36 -7.77 -7.34
CA ASP A 119 -5.40 -7.94 -6.32
C ASP A 119 -6.57 -6.98 -6.58
N VAL A 120 -6.32 -5.69 -6.82
CA VAL A 120 -7.37 -4.70 -7.15
C VAL A 120 -8.21 -5.16 -8.35
N ARG A 121 -7.58 -5.55 -9.45
CA ARG A 121 -8.30 -6.00 -10.66
C ARG A 121 -9.12 -7.25 -10.41
N SER A 122 -8.56 -8.20 -9.65
CA SER A 122 -9.20 -9.47 -9.35
C SER A 122 -10.41 -9.31 -8.42
N PHE A 123 -10.27 -8.53 -7.34
CA PHE A 123 -11.32 -8.38 -6.34
C PHE A 123 -12.38 -7.34 -6.69
N LEU A 124 -12.07 -6.39 -7.57
CA LEU A 124 -13.04 -5.41 -8.07
C LEU A 124 -13.63 -5.76 -9.44
N GLY A 125 -13.19 -6.86 -10.06
CA GLY A 125 -13.71 -7.31 -11.36
C GLY A 125 -13.35 -6.38 -12.53
N LEU A 126 -12.16 -5.78 -12.50
CA LEU A 126 -11.69 -4.82 -13.52
C LEU A 126 -10.92 -5.48 -14.67
N TRP A 127 -10.88 -6.81 -14.72
CA TRP A 127 -10.34 -7.51 -15.89
C TRP A 127 -11.29 -7.29 -17.08
N PRO A 128 -10.79 -6.81 -18.23
CA PRO A 128 -11.62 -6.75 -19.42
C PRO A 128 -12.11 -8.16 -19.75
N SER A 129 -13.43 -8.28 -19.93
CA SER A 129 -14.04 -9.49 -20.50
C SER A 129 -13.28 -9.87 -21.77
N GLN A 130 -12.88 -11.13 -21.87
CA GLN A 130 -12.36 -11.69 -23.11
C GLN A 130 -13.56 -11.91 -24.05
N ASP A 131 -14.06 -10.84 -24.67
CA ASP A 131 -15.03 -10.92 -25.77
C ASP A 131 -14.32 -10.95 -27.12
#